data_AF-A0A965LAV1-F1
#
_entry.id   AF-A0A965LAV1-F1
#
_cell.length_a   1.000
_cell.length_b   1.000
_cell.length_c   1.000
_cell.angle_alpha   90.00
_cell.angle_beta   90.00
_cell.angle_gamma   90.00
#
_symmetry.space_group_name_H-M   'P 1'
#
loop_
_entity.id
_entity.type
_entity.pdbx_description
1 polymer ?
#
loop_
_entity_poly.entity_id
_entity_poly.type
_entity_poly.pdbx_seq_one_letter_code
_entity_poly.pdbx_strand_id
1 'polypeptide(L)'
;MLTTAIVPVAVYPSEANVLAIQSITLGPPPQYYYELRHVSDDGTVTVLKNGNVGMTMAQWQAWPANADDSAVQLDAISANLGLTRA
;
A
#
# COMPACT_ATOMS: atom_id res chain seq x y z
N MET A 1 -7.08 -6.58 5.93
CA MET A 1 -6.35 -6.09 4.75
C MET A 1 -6.78 -4.66 4.51
N LEU A 2 -5.85 -3.73 4.37
CA LEU A 2 -6.13 -2.31 4.11
C LEU A 2 -6.00 -2.06 2.61
N THR A 3 -6.82 -1.17 2.06
CA THR A 3 -6.79 -0.82 0.64
C THR A 3 -6.94 0.68 0.43
N THR A 4 -6.29 1.23 -0.60
CA THR A 4 -6.47 2.61 -1.04
C THR A 4 -6.45 2.68 -2.56
N ALA A 5 -7.28 3.56 -3.12
CA ALA A 5 -7.12 3.95 -4.52
C ALA A 5 -5.79 4.70 -4.70
N ILE A 6 -5.19 4.52 -5.87
CA ILE A 6 -3.95 5.19 -6.27
C ILE A 6 -4.14 5.82 -7.64
N VAL A 7 -3.34 6.85 -7.94
CA VAL A 7 -3.16 7.30 -9.31
C VAL A 7 -2.68 6.10 -10.14
N PRO A 8 -3.33 5.78 -11.27
CA PRO A 8 -2.98 4.62 -12.07
C PRO A 8 -1.48 4.57 -12.40
N VAL A 9 -0.87 3.41 -12.16
CA VAL A 9 0.55 3.18 -12.42
C VAL A 9 0.73 1.98 -13.35
N ALA A 10 1.56 2.13 -14.38
CA ALA A 10 1.83 1.08 -15.35
C ALA A 10 2.51 -0.13 -14.70
N VAL A 11 1.87 -1.30 -14.78
CA VAL A 11 2.37 -2.59 -14.33
C VAL A 11 1.95 -3.64 -15.35
N TYR A 12 2.91 -4.09 -16.18
CA TYR A 12 2.62 -5.06 -17.24
C TYR A 12 1.80 -6.25 -16.72
N PRO A 13 0.71 -6.65 -17.41
CA PRO A 13 0.25 -6.18 -18.72
C PRO A 13 -0.70 -4.96 -18.73
N SER A 14 -0.98 -4.32 -17.61
CA SER A 14 -2.01 -3.25 -17.49
C SER A 14 -1.55 -2.10 -16.58
N GLU A 15 -2.48 -1.37 -15.99
CA GLU A 15 -2.25 -0.34 -14.98
C GLU A 15 -2.91 -0.75 -13.65
N ALA A 16 -2.19 -0.61 -12.54
CA ALA A 16 -2.76 -0.79 -11.21
C ALA A 16 -3.39 0.52 -10.73
N ASN A 17 -4.61 0.45 -10.20
CA ASN A 17 -5.38 1.59 -9.68
C ASN A 17 -5.72 1.44 -8.17
N VAL A 18 -5.37 0.32 -7.56
CA VAL A 18 -5.55 0.07 -6.13
C VAL A 18 -4.28 -0.54 -5.52
N LEU A 19 -3.88 -0.01 -4.36
CA LEU A 19 -2.91 -0.62 -3.47
C LEU A 19 -3.66 -1.36 -2.35
N ALA A 20 -3.33 -2.63 -2.13
CA ALA A 20 -3.74 -3.39 -0.96
C ALA A 20 -2.52 -3.78 -0.12
N ILE A 21 -2.63 -3.68 1.20
CA ILE A 21 -1.59 -4.09 2.15
C ILE A 21 -2.15 -5.00 3.24
N GLN A 22 -1.35 -5.98 3.62
CA GLN A 22 -1.61 -6.88 4.73
C GLN A 22 -0.39 -6.93 5.65
N SER A 23 -0.60 -6.71 6.95
CA SER A 23 0.47 -6.82 7.94
C SER A 23 1.04 -8.24 7.98
N ILE A 24 2.36 -8.35 7.92
CA ILE A 24 3.14 -9.58 8.14
C ILE A 24 3.64 -9.58 9.58
N THR A 25 4.30 -8.50 10.00
CA THR A 25 4.80 -8.31 11.37
C THR A 25 4.48 -6.90 11.86
N LEU A 26 4.08 -6.80 13.13
CA LEU A 26 3.77 -5.52 13.78
C LEU A 26 4.99 -4.87 14.47
N GLY A 27 6.19 -5.46 14.35
CA GLY A 27 7.39 -5.00 15.05
C GLY A 27 7.86 -3.62 14.58
N PRO A 28 8.87 -2.99 15.24
CA PRO A 28 9.39 -1.70 14.79
C PRO A 28 10.54 -1.87 13.75
N PRO A 29 10.35 -1.52 12.46
CA PRO A 29 9.14 -1.01 11.82
C PRO A 29 8.29 -2.13 11.18
N PRO A 30 6.96 -1.93 11.06
CA PRO A 30 6.06 -2.98 10.61
C PRO A 30 6.32 -3.37 9.16
N GLN A 31 6.07 -4.63 8.85
CA GLN A 31 6.29 -5.23 7.54
C GLN A 31 4.96 -5.61 6.91
N TYR A 32 4.80 -5.33 5.62
CA TYR A 32 3.57 -5.57 4.88
C TYR A 32 3.83 -6.42 3.65
N TYR A 33 2.86 -7.27 3.35
CA TYR A 33 2.67 -7.84 2.03
C TYR A 33 1.79 -6.87 1.25
N TYR A 34 2.27 -6.41 0.10
CA TYR A 34 1.52 -5.50 -0.77
C TYR A 34 1.06 -6.19 -2.04
N GLU A 35 -0.06 -5.71 -2.57
CA GLU A 35 -0.56 -6.06 -3.88
C GLU A 35 -0.95 -4.79 -4.64
N LEU A 36 -0.43 -4.63 -5.85
CA LEU A 36 -0.89 -3.67 -6.83
C LEU A 36 -1.94 -4.35 -7.70
N ARG A 37 -3.15 -3.80 -7.68
CA ARG A 37 -4.33 -4.38 -8.30
C ARG A 37 -4.87 -3.47 -9.38
N HIS A 38 -5.37 -4.07 -10.44
CA HIS A 38 -6.32 -3.45 -11.35
C HIS A 38 -7.72 -3.87 -10.91
N VAL A 39 -8.56 -2.90 -10.62
CA VAL A 39 -9.99 -3.09 -10.38
C VAL A 39 -10.73 -2.46 -11.56
N SER A 40 -11.37 -3.29 -12.37
CA SER A 40 -12.17 -2.84 -13.53
C SER A 40 -13.56 -2.36 -13.11
N ASP A 41 -14.26 -1.69 -14.03
CA ASP A 41 -15.58 -1.09 -13.78
C ASP A 41 -16.67 -2.12 -13.39
N ASP A 42 -16.49 -3.39 -13.78
CA ASP A 42 -17.35 -4.51 -13.40
C ASP A 42 -17.03 -5.10 -12.00
N GLY A 43 -16.03 -4.56 -11.32
CA GLY A 43 -15.56 -5.01 -10.01
C GLY A 43 -14.57 -6.18 -10.07
N THR A 44 -14.14 -6.63 -11.25
CA THR A 44 -13.12 -7.69 -11.36
C THR A 44 -11.77 -7.18 -10.84
N VAL A 45 -11.16 -7.95 -9.93
CA VAL A 45 -9.88 -7.61 -9.31
C VAL A 45 -8.77 -8.51 -9.88
N THR A 46 -7.77 -7.90 -10.50
CA THR A 46 -6.56 -8.59 -10.97
C THR A 46 -5.34 -8.11 -10.21
N VAL A 47 -4.60 -9.03 -9.58
CA VAL A 47 -3.31 -8.70 -8.95
C VAL A 47 -2.24 -8.66 -10.05
N LEU A 48 -1.65 -7.48 -10.26
CA LEU A 48 -0.63 -7.27 -11.30
C LEU A 48 0.79 -7.42 -10.75
N LYS A 49 1.01 -7.03 -9.50
CA LYS A 49 2.30 -7.15 -8.83
C LYS A 49 2.09 -7.30 -7.33
N ASN A 50 2.97 -8.04 -6.67
CA ASN A 50 2.95 -8.19 -5.24
C ASN A 50 4.38 -8.33 -4.70
N GLY A 51 4.51 -8.25 -3.38
CA GLY A 51 5.78 -8.44 -2.70
C GLY A 51 5.72 -7.98 -1.26
N ASN A 52 6.89 -7.85 -0.65
CA ASN A 52 7.02 -7.34 0.70
C ASN A 52 7.56 -5.91 0.67
N VAL A 53 7.04 -5.09 1.57
CA VAL A 53 7.49 -3.72 1.79
C VAL A 53 7.33 -3.39 3.26
N GLY A 54 8.37 -2.80 3.83
CA GLY A 54 8.37 -2.36 5.22
C GLY A 54 8.13 -0.86 5.33
N MET A 55 7.61 -0.44 6.47
CA MET A 55 7.77 0.93 6.90
C MET A 55 9.26 1.15 7.24
N THR A 56 9.78 2.36 7.02
CA THR A 56 11.14 2.72 7.44
C THR A 56 11.16 3.05 8.94
N MET A 57 12.34 2.99 9.56
CA MET A 57 12.49 3.39 10.96
C MET A 57 12.10 4.86 11.18
N ALA A 58 12.39 5.74 10.22
CA ALA A 58 12.03 7.16 10.30
C ALA A 58 10.51 7.36 10.28
N GLN A 59 9.80 6.67 9.39
CA GLN A 59 8.33 6.68 9.35
C GLN A 59 7.71 6.14 10.64
N TRP A 60 8.28 5.06 11.18
CA TRP A 60 7.85 4.49 12.46
C TRP A 60 8.04 5.48 13.63
N GLN A 61 9.19 6.14 13.70
CA GLN A 61 9.46 7.14 14.75
C GLN A 61 8.62 8.40 14.62
N ALA A 62 8.19 8.74 13.40
CA ALA A 62 7.32 9.88 13.11
C ALA A 62 5.83 9.55 13.24
N TRP A 63 5.45 8.34 13.64
CA TRP A 63 4.05 7.93 13.76
C TRP A 63 3.31 8.80 14.78
N PRO A 64 2.30 9.59 14.37
CA PRO A 64 1.60 10.47 15.29
C PRO A 64 0.70 9.70 16.24
N ALA A 65 0.76 10.00 17.54
CA ALA A 65 0.00 9.28 18.58
C ALA A 65 -1.53 9.34 18.42
N ASN A 66 -2.06 10.31 17.67
CA ASN A 66 -3.50 10.52 17.47
C ASN A 66 -3.93 10.35 16.00
N ALA A 67 -3.10 9.77 15.14
CA ALA A 67 -3.46 9.53 13.75
C ALA A 67 -4.27 8.23 13.60
N ASP A 68 -5.02 8.14 12.50
CA ASP A 68 -5.57 6.86 12.07
C ASP A 68 -4.43 5.95 11.58
N ASP A 69 -4.21 4.85 12.31
CA ASP A 69 -3.20 3.86 11.99
C ASP A 69 -3.32 3.34 10.55
N SER A 70 -4.54 3.18 10.03
CA SER A 70 -4.74 2.71 8.67
C SER A 70 -4.23 3.73 7.65
N ALA A 71 -4.48 5.01 7.89
CA ALA A 71 -4.00 6.10 7.04
C ALA A 71 -2.47 6.19 7.08
N VAL A 72 -1.86 6.15 8.26
CA VAL A 72 -0.39 6.21 8.42
C VAL A 72 0.29 5.05 7.68
N GLN A 73 -0.26 3.85 7.80
CA GLN A 73 0.27 2.66 7.13
C GLN A 73 0.16 2.77 5.62
N LEU A 74 -1.01 3.16 5.12
CA LEU A 74 -1.22 3.33 3.68
C LEU A 74 -0.34 4.44 3.11
N ASP A 75 -0.19 5.58 3.80
CA ASP A 75 0.69 6.68 3.38
C ASP A 75 2.16 6.25 3.32
N ALA A 76 2.65 5.59 4.37
CA ALA A 76 4.04 5.13 4.42
C ALA A 76 4.34 4.11 3.31
N ILE A 77 3.44 3.15 3.09
CA ILE A 77 3.67 2.11 2.09
C ILE A 77 3.45 2.63 0.67
N SER A 78 2.46 3.50 0.43
CA SER A 78 2.33 4.22 -0.84
C SER A 78 3.61 5.00 -1.16
N ALA A 79 4.14 5.76 -0.20
CA ALA A 79 5.38 6.53 -0.39
C ALA A 79 6.59 5.62 -0.69
N ASN A 80 6.76 4.52 0.05
CA ASN A 80 7.89 3.60 -0.15
C ASN A 80 7.85 2.85 -1.50
N LEU A 81 6.65 2.69 -2.06
CA LEU A 81 6.44 2.11 -3.39
C LEU A 81 6.46 3.16 -4.52
N GLY A 82 6.63 4.46 -4.19
CA GLY A 82 6.59 5.55 -5.17
C GLY A 82 5.20 5.82 -5.75
N LEU A 83 4.15 5.50 -4.99
CA LEU A 83 2.75 5.63 -5.41
C LEU A 83 2.13 6.90 -4.84
N THR A 84 1.19 7.48 -5.59
CA THR A 84 0.35 8.59 -5.12
C THR A 84 -1.05 8.05 -4.85
N ARG A 85 -1.59 8.31 -3.66
CA ARG A 85 -2.98 7.96 -3.30
C ARG A 85 -3.95 8.89 -4.03
N ALA A 86 -5.10 8.37 -4.48
CA ALA A 86 -6.14 9.11 -5.20
C ALA A 86 -7.17 9.75 -4.25
#